data_AF-A0A0D6LKE2-F1
#
_entry.id   AF-A0A0D6LKE2-F1
#
_cell.length_a   1.000
_cell.length_b   1.000
_cell.length_c   1.000
_cell.angle_alpha   90.00
_cell.angle_beta   90.00
_cell.angle_gamma   90.00
#
_symmetry.space_group_name_H-M   'P 1'
#
loop_
_entity.id
_entity.type
_entity.pdbx_description
1 polymer ?
#
loop_
_entity_poly.entity_id
_entity_poly.type
_entity_poly.pdbx_seq_one_letter_code
_entity_poly.pdbx_strand_id
1 'polypeptide(L)'
;MRLPEAVNFQYDAYPNRSVPDETAIAGSIDLRTYVSLFTSADGRIYLSLPDLGVEKTWLLKDLTKAADRLAAEYPIEEDQPPSLEVLVPIARKLSGSCEEQCGVQHLAILAFWYLLLGVAHRKSYYNRQTTLHEPEGAGDAPPS
;
A
#
# COMPACT_ATOMS: atom_id res chain seq x y z
N MET A 1 -29.46 -27.16 -6.48
CA MET A 1 -28.60 -26.07 -7.00
C MET A 1 -29.18 -24.77 -6.46
N ARG A 2 -28.60 -24.20 -5.39
CA ARG A 2 -29.08 -22.95 -4.77
C ARG A 2 -28.32 -21.78 -5.38
N LEU A 3 -29.05 -20.78 -5.88
CA LEU A 3 -28.50 -19.47 -6.20
C LEU A 3 -28.00 -18.80 -4.90
N PRO A 4 -26.86 -18.09 -4.89
CA PRO A 4 -26.48 -17.29 -3.73
C PRO A 4 -27.39 -16.05 -3.62
N GLU A 5 -27.79 -15.73 -2.39
CA GLU A 5 -28.58 -14.53 -2.08
C GLU A 5 -27.80 -13.26 -2.41
N ALA A 6 -28.51 -12.27 -2.96
CA ALA A 6 -27.97 -10.93 -3.20
C ALA A 6 -27.60 -10.28 -1.86
N VAL A 7 -26.31 -10.05 -1.63
CA VAL A 7 -25.83 -9.27 -0.49
C VAL A 7 -26.02 -7.79 -0.82
N ASN A 8 -26.99 -7.15 -0.17
CA ASN A 8 -27.21 -5.71 -0.28
C ASN A 8 -26.07 -4.97 0.44
N PHE A 9 -25.14 -4.40 -0.33
CA PHE A 9 -24.18 -3.43 0.17
C PHE A 9 -24.78 -2.03 0.04
N GLN A 10 -25.36 -1.52 1.13
CA GLN A 10 -25.74 -0.12 1.25
C GLN A 10 -24.43 0.69 1.40
N TYR A 11 -23.99 1.36 0.34
CA TYR A 11 -22.90 2.34 0.44
C TYR A 11 -23.48 3.68 0.89
N ASP A 12 -22.89 4.27 1.94
CA ASP A 12 -23.13 5.68 2.25
C ASP A 12 -22.60 6.54 1.09
N ALA A 13 -23.50 7.35 0.54
CA ALA A 13 -23.25 8.16 -0.63
C ALA A 13 -22.17 9.23 -0.36
N TYR A 14 -21.13 9.25 -1.19
CA TYR A 14 -20.11 10.30 -1.17
C TYR A 14 -20.70 11.63 -1.72
N PRO A 15 -20.50 12.77 -1.05
CA PRO A 15 -21.30 14.00 -1.23
C PRO A 15 -20.99 14.82 -2.51
N ASN A 16 -20.37 14.25 -3.54
CA ASN A 16 -20.00 15.04 -4.72
C ASN A 16 -19.90 14.24 -6.03
N ARG A 17 -21.01 13.63 -6.48
CA ARG A 17 -21.15 13.19 -7.87
C ARG A 17 -22.47 13.69 -8.46
N SER A 18 -22.38 14.30 -9.64
CA SER A 18 -23.48 14.78 -10.47
C SER A 18 -24.22 13.64 -11.20
N VAL A 19 -24.30 12.46 -10.60
CA VAL A 19 -25.12 11.36 -11.10
C VAL A 19 -26.45 11.39 -10.33
N PRO A 20 -27.61 11.27 -10.99
CA PRO A 20 -28.88 11.19 -10.28
C PRO A 20 -28.85 10.04 -9.26
N ASP A 21 -29.65 10.14 -8.18
CA ASP A 21 -29.81 9.15 -7.10
C ASP A 21 -30.38 7.81 -7.63
N GLU A 22 -29.68 7.18 -8.56
CA GLU A 22 -30.08 5.93 -9.19
C GLU A 22 -29.45 4.79 -8.40
N THR A 23 -30.31 3.91 -7.88
CA THR A 23 -29.89 2.74 -7.11
C THR A 23 -29.03 1.83 -7.99
N ALA A 24 -27.75 1.71 -7.66
CA ALA A 24 -26.84 0.78 -8.31
C ALA A 24 -26.99 -0.62 -7.69
N ILE A 25 -27.20 -1.64 -8.53
CA ILE A 25 -27.19 -3.04 -8.09
C ILE A 25 -25.87 -3.67 -8.55
N ALA A 26 -25.03 -4.07 -7.60
CA ALA A 26 -23.81 -4.81 -7.86
C ALA A 26 -24.05 -6.33 -7.73
N GLY A 27 -23.56 -7.10 -8.70
CA GLY A 27 -23.54 -8.56 -8.65
C GLY A 27 -22.11 -9.08 -8.83
N SER A 28 -21.76 -10.16 -8.13
CA SER A 28 -20.49 -10.85 -8.37
C SER A 28 -20.61 -11.80 -9.55
N ILE A 29 -19.73 -11.67 -10.53
CA ILE A 29 -19.50 -12.68 -11.56
C ILE A 29 -18.30 -13.54 -11.15
N ASP A 30 -18.30 -14.83 -11.51
CA ASP A 30 -17.19 -15.75 -11.24
C ASP A 30 -15.97 -15.49 -12.16
N LEU A 31 -15.55 -14.22 -12.25
CA LEU A 31 -14.31 -13.81 -12.90
C LEU A 31 -13.24 -13.68 -11.82
N ARG A 32 -12.38 -14.70 -11.72
CA ARG A 32 -11.37 -14.79 -10.66
C ARG A 32 -10.06 -14.16 -11.09
N THR A 33 -9.52 -13.28 -10.26
CA THR A 33 -8.13 -12.82 -10.34
C THR A 33 -7.30 -13.58 -9.31
N TYR A 34 -6.23 -14.24 -9.75
CA TYR A 34 -5.35 -14.99 -8.87
C TYR A 34 -4.09 -14.18 -8.56
N VAL A 35 -3.65 -14.22 -7.31
CA VAL A 35 -2.39 -13.64 -6.85
C VAL A 35 -1.61 -14.69 -6.07
N SER A 36 -0.32 -14.78 -6.32
CA SER A 36 0.60 -15.62 -5.55
C SER A 36 1.64 -14.74 -4.87
N LEU A 37 1.82 -14.92 -3.57
CA LEU A 37 2.76 -14.16 -2.75
C LEU A 37 3.73 -15.12 -2.08
N PHE A 38 5.02 -14.82 -2.21
CA PHE A 38 6.10 -15.62 -1.65
C PHE A 38 7.10 -14.72 -0.92
N THR A 39 7.64 -15.20 0.19
CA THR A 39 8.77 -14.54 0.86
C THR A 39 10.06 -14.94 0.16
N SER A 40 10.87 -13.96 -0.23
CA SER A 40 12.23 -14.19 -0.71
C SER A 40 13.26 -13.85 0.37
N ALA A 41 14.31 -14.67 0.50
CA ALA A 41 15.39 -14.45 1.47
C ALA A 41 16.58 -13.67 0.89
N ASP A 42 16.54 -13.34 -0.40
CA ASP A 42 17.64 -12.67 -1.12
C ASP A 42 17.58 -11.13 -1.05
N GLY A 43 16.60 -10.58 -0.34
CA GLY A 43 16.42 -9.14 -0.20
C GLY A 43 15.92 -8.46 -1.48
N ARG A 44 15.21 -9.18 -2.36
CA ARG A 44 14.62 -8.64 -3.58
C ARG A 44 13.09 -8.70 -3.57
N ILE A 45 12.50 -7.82 -4.37
CA ILE A 45 11.06 -7.74 -4.62
C ILE A 45 10.84 -8.15 -6.07
N TYR A 46 9.98 -9.14 -6.29
CA TYR A 46 9.62 -9.66 -7.61
C TYR A 46 8.17 -9.33 -7.94
N LEU A 47 7.94 -8.82 -9.14
CA LEU A 47 6.61 -8.59 -9.69
C LEU A 47 6.52 -9.25 -11.06
N SER A 48 5.56 -10.17 -11.21
CA SER A 48 5.18 -10.76 -12.49
C SER A 48 3.69 -10.54 -12.73
N LEU A 49 3.35 -9.84 -13.81
CA LEU A 49 1.98 -9.64 -14.30
C LEU A 49 1.94 -10.14 -15.76
N PRO A 50 1.71 -11.45 -15.97
CA PRO A 50 1.84 -12.07 -17.29
C PRO A 50 0.87 -11.47 -18.32
N ASP A 51 -0.36 -11.17 -17.91
CA ASP A 51 -1.39 -10.59 -18.79
C ASP A 51 -1.02 -9.19 -19.31
N LEU A 52 -0.11 -8.50 -18.62
CA LEU A 52 0.41 -7.18 -19.00
C LEU A 52 1.83 -7.26 -19.58
N GLY A 53 2.47 -8.44 -19.59
CA GLY A 53 3.87 -8.60 -19.99
C GLY A 53 4.85 -7.90 -19.05
N VAL A 54 4.52 -7.71 -17.78
CA VAL A 54 5.40 -7.05 -16.80
C VAL A 54 6.16 -8.10 -16.00
N GLU A 55 7.48 -8.02 -16.03
CA GLU A 55 8.37 -8.72 -15.11
C GLU A 55 9.41 -7.73 -14.59
N LYS A 56 9.46 -7.56 -13.27
CA LYS A 56 10.35 -6.59 -12.61
C LYS A 56 10.94 -7.16 -11.35
N THR A 57 12.17 -6.74 -11.07
CA THR A 57 12.90 -7.06 -9.85
C THR A 57 13.49 -5.78 -9.28
N TRP A 58 13.28 -5.54 -7.99
CA TRP A 58 13.83 -4.41 -7.26
C TRP A 58 14.53 -4.87 -5.98
N LEU A 59 15.32 -3.99 -5.36
CA LEU A 59 15.98 -4.28 -4.10
C LEU A 59 15.07 -3.86 -2.93
N LEU A 60 14.89 -4.74 -1.96
CA LEU A 60 14.06 -4.48 -0.77
C LEU A 60 14.57 -3.28 0.03
N LYS A 61 15.90 -3.11 0.12
CA LYS A 61 16.52 -1.97 0.82
C LYS A 61 16.11 -0.61 0.27
N ASP A 62 15.78 -0.51 -1.02
CA ASP A 62 15.39 0.77 -1.63
C ASP A 62 13.96 1.14 -1.22
N LEU A 63 13.07 0.14 -1.10
CA LEU A 63 11.75 0.31 -0.49
C LEU A 63 11.87 0.73 0.98
N THR A 64 12.68 0.04 1.78
CA THR A 64 12.86 0.36 3.21
C THR A 64 13.38 1.79 3.39
N LYS A 65 14.43 2.16 2.65
CA LYS A 65 15.00 3.52 2.68
C LYS A 65 13.97 4.58 2.28
N ALA A 66 13.14 4.31 1.28
CA ALA A 66 12.08 5.23 0.86
C ALA A 66 10.98 5.35 1.93
N ALA A 67 10.58 4.23 2.54
CA ALA A 67 9.58 4.20 3.60
C ALA A 67 10.06 4.94 4.87
N ASP A 68 11.33 4.79 5.26
CA ASP A 68 11.91 5.48 6.42
C ASP A 68 11.94 7.00 6.23
N ARG A 69 12.32 7.44 5.02
CA ARG A 69 12.29 8.86 4.64
C ARG A 69 10.87 9.41 4.67
N LEU A 70 9.93 8.68 4.08
CA LEU A 70 8.53 9.05 4.07
C LEU A 70 7.95 9.12 5.49
N ALA A 71 8.31 8.19 6.38
CA ALA A 71 7.88 8.21 7.79
C ALA A 71 8.50 9.37 8.59
N ALA A 72 9.64 9.91 8.16
CA ALA A 72 10.25 11.09 8.77
C ALA A 72 9.63 12.41 8.26
N GLU A 73 9.33 12.49 6.97
CA GLU A 73 8.80 13.70 6.33
C GLU A 73 7.27 13.82 6.47
N TYR A 74 6.57 12.68 6.54
CA TYR A 74 5.11 12.60 6.56
C TYR A 74 4.65 11.61 7.64
N PRO A 75 4.44 12.08 8.88
CA PRO A 75 3.82 11.28 9.94
C PRO A 75 2.43 10.81 9.51
N ILE A 76 2.05 9.59 9.88
CA ILE A 76 0.74 9.03 9.53
C ILE A 76 -0.31 9.58 10.48
N GLU A 77 -1.38 10.14 9.92
CA GLU A 77 -2.66 10.28 10.61
C GLU A 77 -3.37 8.92 10.48
N GLU A 78 -3.68 8.25 11.60
CA GLU A 78 -4.00 6.80 11.68
C GLU A 78 -5.11 6.32 10.73
N ASP A 79 -5.99 7.22 10.27
CA ASP A 79 -7.18 6.86 9.50
C ASP A 79 -7.12 7.18 7.99
N GLN A 80 -6.07 7.85 7.50
CA GLN A 80 -6.03 8.27 6.09
C GLN A 80 -5.12 7.38 5.22
N PRO A 81 -5.57 6.92 4.04
CA PRO A 81 -4.65 6.39 3.05
C PRO A 81 -3.58 7.44 2.69
N PRO A 82 -2.33 7.01 2.46
CA PRO A 82 -1.25 7.92 2.12
C PRO A 82 -1.58 8.68 0.82
N SER A 83 -1.28 9.99 0.79
CA SER A 83 -1.66 10.83 -0.33
C SER A 83 -0.95 10.40 -1.62
N LEU A 84 -1.71 10.31 -2.71
CA LEU A 84 -1.19 9.94 -4.02
C LEU A 84 -0.14 10.94 -4.52
N GLU A 85 -0.32 12.22 -4.22
CA GLU A 85 0.60 13.30 -4.62
C GLU A 85 2.00 13.12 -4.02
N VAL A 86 2.11 12.52 -2.83
CA VAL A 86 3.39 12.25 -2.17
C VAL A 86 3.98 10.92 -2.63
N LEU A 87 3.16 9.87 -2.70
CA LEU A 87 3.65 8.53 -3.03
C LEU A 87 4.01 8.33 -4.49
N VAL A 88 3.23 8.88 -5.43
CA VAL A 88 3.43 8.66 -6.87
C VAL A 88 4.80 9.14 -7.34
N PRO A 89 5.33 10.31 -6.95
CA PRO A 89 6.68 10.73 -7.31
C PRO A 89 7.77 9.78 -6.79
N ILE A 90 7.61 9.24 -5.58
CA ILE A 90 8.55 8.28 -4.99
C ILE A 90 8.48 6.94 -5.73
N ALA A 91 7.27 6.44 -5.96
CA ALA A 91 7.00 5.25 -6.74
C ALA A 91 7.58 5.34 -8.16
N ARG A 92 7.47 6.50 -8.82
CA ARG A 92 8.06 6.74 -10.15
C ARG A 92 9.60 6.68 -10.13
N LYS A 93 10.22 7.21 -9.08
CA LYS A 93 11.68 7.11 -8.91
C LYS A 93 12.12 5.65 -8.67
N LEU A 94 11.40 4.92 -7.83
CA LEU A 94 11.70 3.52 -7.50
C LEU A 94 11.40 2.56 -8.65
N SER A 95 10.39 2.85 -9.46
CA SER A 95 10.03 2.01 -10.61
C SER A 95 11.09 2.05 -11.72
N GLY A 96 11.96 3.07 -11.72
CA GLY A 96 13.05 3.21 -12.69
C GLY A 96 12.52 3.36 -14.12
N SER A 97 11.41 4.09 -14.30
CA SER A 97 10.64 4.16 -15.55
C SER A 97 11.54 4.27 -16.78
N CYS A 98 11.55 3.19 -17.56
CA CYS A 98 12.21 3.04 -18.85
C CYS A 98 11.20 3.41 -19.96
N GLU A 99 11.62 4.12 -21.00
CA GLU A 99 10.74 4.69 -22.05
C GLU A 99 9.99 3.65 -22.90
N GLU A 100 10.30 2.36 -22.74
CA GLU A 100 9.72 1.27 -23.56
C GLU A 100 8.39 0.70 -23.00
N GLN A 101 7.85 1.23 -21.90
CA GLN A 101 6.64 0.70 -21.27
C GLN A 101 5.35 1.28 -21.85
N CYS A 102 4.36 0.42 -22.11
CA CYS A 102 2.99 0.86 -22.41
C CYS A 102 2.34 1.52 -21.18
N GLY A 103 1.47 2.52 -21.38
CA GLY A 103 0.85 3.29 -20.30
C GLY A 103 0.15 2.44 -19.22
N VAL A 104 -0.46 1.31 -19.60
CA VAL A 104 -1.11 0.38 -18.66
C VAL A 104 -0.10 -0.39 -17.80
N GLN A 105 1.07 -0.75 -18.36
CA GLN A 105 2.14 -1.41 -17.61
C GLN A 105 2.73 -0.45 -16.59
N HIS A 106 2.99 0.78 -17.00
CA HIS A 106 3.48 1.83 -16.11
C HIS A 106 2.51 2.07 -14.95
N LEU A 107 1.21 2.15 -15.25
CA LEU A 107 0.18 2.32 -14.23
C LEU A 107 0.12 1.14 -13.26
N ALA A 108 0.20 -0.10 -13.75
CA ALA A 108 0.22 -1.30 -12.91
C ALA A 108 1.43 -1.32 -11.97
N ILE A 109 2.61 -0.93 -12.47
CA ILE A 109 3.82 -0.80 -11.66
C ILE A 109 3.67 0.29 -10.60
N LEU A 110 3.10 1.44 -10.94
CA LEU A 110 2.83 2.51 -9.97
C LEU A 110 1.82 2.07 -8.91
N ALA A 111 0.75 1.37 -9.29
CA ALA A 111 -0.25 0.85 -8.37
C ALA A 111 0.37 -0.15 -7.39
N PHE A 112 1.23 -1.04 -7.88
CA PHE A 112 2.00 -1.95 -7.05
C PHE A 112 2.90 -1.21 -6.05
N TRP A 113 3.65 -0.20 -6.50
CA TRP A 113 4.49 0.61 -5.62
C TRP A 113 3.72 1.43 -4.60
N TYR A 114 2.56 1.97 -4.97
CA TYR A 114 1.67 2.68 -4.04
C TYR A 114 1.27 1.78 -2.87
N LEU A 115 0.87 0.53 -3.16
CA LEU A 115 0.50 -0.45 -2.13
C LEU A 115 1.70 -0.80 -1.24
N LEU A 116 2.86 -1.11 -1.84
CA LEU A 116 4.06 -1.46 -1.08
C LEU A 116 4.54 -0.32 -0.19
N LEU A 117 4.60 0.91 -0.70
CA LEU A 117 5.00 2.09 0.07
C LEU A 117 4.00 2.36 1.19
N GLY A 118 2.69 2.28 0.92
CA GLY A 118 1.68 2.49 1.96
C GLY A 118 1.79 1.49 3.11
N VAL A 119 2.01 0.21 2.80
CA VAL A 119 2.22 -0.83 3.83
C VAL A 119 3.54 -0.64 4.58
N ALA A 120 4.63 -0.37 3.87
CA ALA A 120 5.95 -0.16 4.48
C ALA A 120 6.00 1.10 5.34
N HIS A 121 5.35 2.18 4.91
CA HIS A 121 5.23 3.44 5.65
C HIS A 121 4.48 3.24 6.96
N ARG A 122 3.32 2.57 6.92
CA ARG A 122 2.55 2.18 8.11
C ARG A 122 3.39 1.35 9.08
N LYS A 123 4.07 0.32 8.59
CA LYS A 123 4.95 -0.52 9.42
C LYS A 123 6.08 0.28 10.08
N SER A 124 6.71 1.19 9.33
CA SER A 124 7.84 1.99 9.82
C SER A 124 7.42 3.02 10.87
N TYR A 125 6.22 3.57 10.72
CA TYR A 125 5.61 4.46 11.72
C TYR A 125 5.35 3.74 13.06
N TYR A 126 4.69 2.57 13.03
CA TYR A 126 4.45 1.76 14.24
C TYR A 126 5.75 1.37 14.95
N ASN A 127 6.76 0.93 14.19
CA ASN A 127 8.07 0.59 14.76
C ASN A 127 8.75 1.77 15.47
N ARG A 128 8.48 3.01 15.06
CA ARG A 128 9.05 4.21 15.70
C ARG A 128 8.31 4.57 16.99
N GLN A 129 7.00 4.34 17.06
CA GLN A 129 6.22 4.55 18.27
C GLN A 129 6.63 3.58 19.40
N THR A 130 6.89 2.31 19.08
CA THR A 130 7.29 1.31 20.08
C THR A 130 8.66 1.59 20.70
N THR A 131 9.58 2.23 19.96
CA THR A 131 10.90 2.61 20.47
C THR A 131 10.93 3.82 21.42
N LEU A 132 9.82 4.54 21.61
CA LEU A 132 9.76 5.73 22.49
C LEU A 132 9.14 5.43 23.88
N HIS A 133 8.66 4.21 24.11
CA HIS A 133 7.92 3.84 25.32
C HIS A 133 8.73 2.93 26.27
N GLU A 134 10.02 3.20 26.45
CA GLU A 134 10.81 2.61 27.53
C GLU A 134 10.70 3.51 28.77
N PRO A 135 10.07 3.09 29.88
CA PRO A 135 10.05 3.88 31.10
C PRO A 135 11.42 3.78 31.78
N GLU A 136 12.17 4.88 31.81
CA GLU A 136 13.25 5.07 32.78
C GLU A 136 12.66 4.95 34.19
N GLY A 137 12.90 3.81 34.82
CA GLY A 137 12.46 3.53 36.18
C GLY A 137 13.43 2.58 36.85
N ALA A 138 14.63 3.07 37.21
CA ALA A 138 15.53 2.34 38.08
C ALA A 138 16.43 3.27 38.90
N GLY A 139 15.93 3.60 40.11
CA GLY A 139 16.78 3.60 41.30
C GLY A 139 17.37 4.92 41.77
N ASP A 140 16.53 5.87 42.18
CA ASP A 140 16.93 6.82 43.22
C ASP A 140 16.60 6.21 44.59
N ALA A 141 17.61 5.66 45.24
CA ALA A 141 17.55 5.31 46.67
C ALA A 141 17.92 6.56 47.49
N PRO A 142 17.12 6.95 48.50
CA PRO A 142 17.45 8.11 49.31
C PRO A 142 18.65 7.81 50.23
N PRO A 143 19.54 8.79 50.49
CA PRO A 143 20.70 8.57 51.36
C PRO A 143 20.30 8.56 52.84
N SER A 144 20.81 7.54 53.53
CA SER A 144 21.05 7.34 54.98
C SER A 144 20.18 8.10 55.99
#